data_AF-A0A538IHA5-F1
#
_entry.id   AF-A0A538IHA5-F1
#
_cell.length_a   1.000
_cell.length_b   1.000
_cell.length_c   1.000
_cell.angle_alpha   90.00
_cell.angle_beta   90.00
_cell.angle_gamma   90.00
#
_symmetry.space_group_name_H-M   'P 1'
#
loop_
_entity.id
_entity.type
_entity.pdbx_description
1 polymer ?
#
loop_
_entity_poly.entity_id
_entity_poly.type
_entity_poly.pdbx_seq_one_letter_code
_entity_poly.pdbx_strand_id
1 'polypeptide(L)' 'MATGVVKWFNDAKGYGFITEPAEGQKGPEARNVVPVG' A
#
# COMPACT_ATOMS: atom_id res chain seq x y z
N MET A 1 -2.51 10.30 1.14
CA MET A 1 -1.51 10.13 2.20
C MET A 1 -1.25 8.63 2.28
N ALA A 2 -0.03 8.18 1.99
CA ALA A 2 0.32 6.77 2.15
C ALA A 2 0.43 6.46 3.65
N THR A 3 -0.34 5.50 4.14
CA THR A 3 -0.34 5.08 5.54
C THR A 3 0.48 3.80 5.65
N GLY A 4 1.48 3.73 6.53
CA GLY A 4 2.29 2.53 6.71
C GLY A 4 2.93 2.44 8.08
N VAL A 5 3.44 1.24 8.42
CA VAL A 5 4.07 0.97 9.72
C VAL A 5 5.57 1.17 9.60
N VAL A 6 6.16 1.93 10.51
CA VAL A 6 7.62 2.14 10.55
C VAL A 6 8.31 0.81 10.85
N LYS A 7 9.09 0.32 9.87
CA LYS A 7 9.83 -0.94 9.95
C LYS A 7 11.16 -0.71 10.67
N TRP A 8 11.82 0.39 10.35
CA TRP A 8 13.08 0.81 10.93
C TRP A 8 13.33 2.28 10.65
N PHE A 9 13.94 2.99 11.59
CA PHE A 9 14.28 4.40 11.47
C PHE A 9 15.64 4.68 12.10
N ASN A 10 16.46 5.50 11.43
CA ASN A 10 17.71 6.02 11.99
C ASN A 10 17.59 7.52 12.20
N ASP A 11 17.54 7.91 13.47
CA ASP A 11 17.40 9.29 13.90
C ASP A 11 18.60 10.16 13.49
N ALA A 12 19.83 9.67 13.70
CA ALA A 12 21.04 10.41 13.40
C ALA A 12 21.20 10.76 11.92
N LYS A 13 20.61 9.96 11.02
CA LYS A 13 20.65 10.20 9.57
C LYS A 13 19.35 10.75 8.99
N GLY A 14 18.26 10.78 9.74
CA GLY A 14 16.97 11.33 9.31
C GLY A 14 16.26 10.52 8.22
N TYR A 15 16.53 9.22 8.10
CA TYR A 15 15.84 8.35 7.13
C TYR A 15 15.50 6.99 7.72
N GLY A 16 14.54 6.31 7.10
CA GLY A 16 14.10 4.99 7.50
C GLY A 16 13.32 4.30 6.38
N PHE A 17 12.81 3.11 6.70
CA PHE A 17 11.95 2.35 5.82
C PHE A 17 10.60 2.14 6.49
N ILE A 18 9.52 2.32 5.73
CA ILE A 18 8.17 1.93 6.15
C ILE A 18 7.79 0.64 5.45
N THR A 19 7.06 -0.22 6.15
CA THR A 19 6.29 -1.25 5.47
C THR A 19 5.02 -0.59 4.99
N GLU A 20 4.92 -0.41 3.67
CA GLU A 20 3.65 -0.10 3.05
C GLU A 20 2.73 -1.30 3.29
N PRO A 21 1.53 -1.12 3.86
CA PRO A 21 0.54 -2.18 3.85
C PRO A 21 0.35 -2.52 2.38
N ALA A 22 0.53 -3.79 2.02
CA ALA A 22 0.42 -4.25 0.65
C ALA A 22 -0.78 -3.56 -0.02
N GLU A 23 -0.51 -2.82 -1.09
CA GLU A 23 -1.52 -2.11 -1.85
C GLU A 23 -2.48 -3.14 -2.47
N GLY A 24 -3.50 -3.50 -1.69
CA GLY A 24 -4.43 -4.59 -1.98
C GLY A 24 -5.85 -4.32 -1.50
N GLN A 25 -6.15 -3.12 -0.97
CA GLN A 25 -7.53 -2.70 -0.66
C GLN A 25 -8.18 -1.86 -1.76
N LYS A 26 -7.55 -1.78 -2.93
CA LYS A 26 -8.32 -1.80 -4.16
C LYS A 26 -8.12 -3.18 -4.75
N GLY A 27 -8.94 -4.15 -4.34
CA GLY A 27 -9.16 -5.34 -5.16
C GLY A 27 -9.50 -4.90 -6.60
N PRO A 28 -9.41 -5.77 -7.62
CA PRO A 28 -9.68 -5.37 -8.99
C PRO A 28 -11.03 -4.65 -9.03
N GLU A 29 -11.02 -3.32 -9.11
CA GLU A 29 -12.24 -2.51 -9.23
C GLU A 29 -12.68 -2.76 -10.65
N ALA A 30 -13.45 -3.81 -10.82
CA ALA A 30 -13.86 -4.28 -12.11
C ALA A 30 -14.91 -3.29 -12.64
N ARG A 31 -14.43 -2.22 -13.27
CA ARG A 31 -15.27 -1.29 -14.01
C ARG A 31 -15.76 -2.02 -15.25
N ASN A 32 -17.08 -2.12 -15.41
CA ASN A 32 -17.78 -2.71 -16.55
C ASN A 32 -17.58 -4.22 -16.76
N VAL A 33 -17.77 -5.05 -15.73
CA VAL A 33 -17.92 -6.49 -15.93
C VAL A 33 -19.31 -6.79 -16.51
N VAL A 34 -19.36 -7.25 -17.76
CA VAL A 34 -20.56 -7.86 -18.33
C VAL A 34 -20.42 -9.37 -18.17
N PRO A 35 -21.31 -10.06 -17.43
CA PRO A 35 -21.27 -11.52 -17.35
C PRO A 35 -21.60 -12.12 -18.72
N VAL A 36 -20.76 -13.02 -19.20
CA VAL A 36 -21.05 -13.87 -20.37
C VAL A 36 -21.81 -15.10 -19.87
N GLY A 37 -23.03 -15.25 -20.37
CA GLY A 37 -23.78 -16.52 -20.33
C GLY A 37 -23.50 -17.34 -21.57
#